data_AF-A0A661HY24-F1
#
_entry.id   AF-A0A661HY24-F1
#
_cell.length_a   1.000
_cell.length_b   1.000
_cell.length_c   1.000
_cell.angle_alpha   90.00
_cell.angle_beta   90.00
_cell.angle_gamma   90.00
#
_symmetry.space_group_name_H-M   'P 1'
#
loop_
_entity.id
_entity.type
_entity.pdbx_description
1 polymer ?
#
loop_
_entity_poly.entity_id
_entity_poly.type
_entity_poly.pdbx_seq_one_letter_code
_entity_poly.pdbx_strand_id
1 'polypeptide(L)'
;MKNVLLLLMTVIISLSASSVNDKIDYLANVKELVVLTQKMRGNTNVYLKGGYITLSTISEDRDEVAASLRSLHHNFKIVGFKVDDEFATLNLYMQSLNDVAADLNTMTTFQAYSLLIKEMISIGEKVQVDFFMDELELDQRVSSIMMKNILPLTEQLGKLRGFGAGAAVCRECAEDERYYLQEYIDTALEDLRTFVLEMKSLAGDFPELYSDDIDAHLNLYQSRVRDYLQLVELKLMDGNDRKIDTYDFFSQGTSLIDQTLKYYDMNEIILRD
;
A
#
# COMPACT_ATOMS: atom_id res chain seq x y z
N MET A 1 -5.28 -45.72 -49.49
CA MET A 1 -4.17 -44.96 -48.86
C MET A 1 -4.43 -43.46 -48.89
N LYS A 2 -5.57 -43.07 -48.32
CA LYS A 2 -5.99 -41.70 -48.00
C LYS A 2 -6.58 -41.84 -46.59
N ASN A 3 -6.39 -40.84 -45.73
CA ASN A 3 -7.01 -40.71 -44.40
C ASN A 3 -6.16 -41.07 -43.16
N VAL A 4 -4.84 -40.80 -43.16
CA VAL A 4 -4.07 -40.74 -41.88
C VAL A 4 -3.28 -39.43 -41.77
N LEU A 5 -3.72 -38.37 -42.46
CA LEU A 5 -3.10 -37.03 -42.42
C LEU A 5 -4.04 -35.99 -41.77
N LEU A 6 -5.01 -36.40 -40.95
CA LEU A 6 -6.01 -35.45 -40.44
C LEU A 6 -6.38 -35.74 -38.98
N LEU A 7 -5.39 -35.57 -38.12
CA LEU A 7 -5.54 -35.40 -36.67
C LEU A 7 -4.19 -34.85 -36.19
N LEU A 8 -3.74 -33.65 -36.61
CA LEU A 8 -4.30 -32.38 -36.15
C LEU A 8 -4.89 -32.50 -34.74
N MET A 9 -4.07 -33.06 -33.82
CA MET A 9 -4.03 -32.59 -32.45
C MET A 9 -3.64 -31.11 -32.48
N THR A 10 -4.58 -30.24 -32.83
CA THR A 10 -4.67 -28.92 -32.22
C THR A 10 -4.98 -29.19 -30.75
N VAL A 11 -3.94 -29.49 -29.98
CA VAL A 11 -3.90 -29.08 -28.57
C VAL A 11 -3.95 -27.56 -28.67
N ILE A 12 -5.17 -27.03 -28.65
CA ILE A 12 -5.40 -25.65 -28.26
C ILE A 12 -4.91 -25.64 -26.82
N ILE A 13 -3.65 -25.27 -26.63
CA ILE A 13 -3.19 -24.71 -25.37
C ILE A 13 -4.03 -23.45 -25.26
N SER A 14 -5.20 -23.59 -24.66
CA SER A 14 -5.91 -22.47 -24.10
C SER A 14 -5.02 -22.03 -22.97
N LEU A 15 -4.09 -21.12 -23.27
CA LEU A 15 -3.74 -20.08 -22.32
C LEU A 15 -5.10 -19.44 -22.00
N SER A 16 -5.77 -19.94 -20.96
CA SER A 16 -6.94 -19.26 -20.42
C SER A 16 -6.41 -17.94 -19.91
N ALA A 17 -6.62 -16.86 -20.67
CA ALA A 17 -6.39 -15.53 -20.18
C ALA A 17 -7.14 -15.41 -18.84
N SER A 18 -6.46 -14.92 -17.81
CA SER A 18 -7.06 -14.70 -16.50
C SER A 18 -8.27 -13.78 -16.64
N SER A 19 -9.33 -14.05 -15.90
CA SER A 19 -10.50 -13.18 -15.94
C SER A 19 -10.16 -11.81 -15.34
N VAL A 20 -10.90 -10.77 -15.72
CA VAL A 20 -10.77 -9.44 -15.11
C VAL A 20 -10.92 -9.52 -13.59
N ASN A 21 -11.83 -10.34 -13.09
CA ASN A 21 -11.98 -10.58 -11.65
C ASN A 21 -10.71 -11.19 -11.01
N ASP A 22 -10.06 -12.16 -11.66
CA ASP A 22 -8.81 -12.73 -11.13
C ASP A 22 -7.69 -11.67 -11.09
N LYS A 23 -7.63 -10.79 -12.10
CA LYS A 23 -6.69 -9.66 -12.14
C LYS A 23 -6.94 -8.68 -10.99
N ILE A 24 -8.20 -8.33 -10.75
CA ILE A 24 -8.61 -7.42 -9.67
C ILE A 24 -8.31 -8.05 -8.30
N ASP A 25 -8.66 -9.32 -8.11
CA ASP A 25 -8.39 -10.06 -6.88
C ASP A 25 -6.89 -10.08 -6.57
N TYR A 26 -6.04 -10.26 -7.58
CA TYR A 26 -4.59 -10.16 -7.39
C TYR A 26 -4.16 -8.78 -6.91
N LEU A 27 -4.62 -7.69 -7.54
CA LEU A 27 -4.30 -6.33 -7.09
C LEU A 27 -4.78 -6.07 -5.65
N ALA A 28 -5.96 -6.57 -5.30
CA ALA A 28 -6.51 -6.49 -3.94
C ALA A 28 -5.63 -7.24 -2.91
N ASN A 29 -5.03 -8.38 -3.27
CA ASN A 29 -4.08 -9.08 -2.41
C ASN A 29 -2.76 -8.29 -2.24
N VAL A 30 -2.30 -7.59 -3.29
CA VAL A 30 -1.14 -6.68 -3.16
C VAL A 30 -1.46 -5.53 -2.20
N LYS A 31 -2.64 -4.90 -2.34
CA LYS A 31 -3.14 -3.88 -1.39
C LYS A 31 -3.10 -4.40 0.04
N GLU A 32 -3.69 -5.56 0.28
CA GLU A 32 -3.77 -6.15 1.62
C GLU A 32 -2.39 -6.39 2.22
N LEU A 33 -1.47 -7.01 1.46
CA LEU A 33 -0.11 -7.26 1.91
C LEU A 33 0.63 -5.97 2.26
N VAL A 34 0.48 -4.92 1.46
CA VAL A 34 1.05 -3.59 1.71
C VAL A 34 0.52 -3.02 3.03
N VAL A 35 -0.79 -2.99 3.21
CA VAL A 35 -1.45 -2.41 4.40
C VAL A 35 -1.09 -3.18 5.68
N LEU A 36 -1.08 -4.51 5.64
CA LEU A 36 -0.68 -5.34 6.77
C LEU A 36 0.80 -5.12 7.13
N THR A 37 1.68 -5.02 6.13
CA THR A 37 3.11 -4.77 6.35
C THR A 37 3.34 -3.36 6.92
N GLN A 38 2.59 -2.35 6.48
CA GLN A 38 2.60 -1.01 7.06
C GLN A 38 2.17 -1.00 8.53
N LYS A 39 1.13 -1.76 8.88
CA LYS A 39 0.65 -1.94 10.25
C LYS A 39 1.71 -2.60 11.12
N MET A 40 2.23 -3.76 10.69
CA MET A 40 3.31 -4.48 11.37
C MET A 40 4.54 -3.60 11.62
N ARG A 41 4.99 -2.85 10.60
CA ARG A 41 6.12 -1.90 10.71
C ARG A 41 5.83 -0.84 11.78
N GLY A 42 4.67 -0.20 11.73
CA GLY A 42 4.28 0.84 12.67
C GLY A 42 4.18 0.34 14.11
N ASN A 43 3.53 -0.80 14.30
CA ASN A 43 3.40 -1.45 15.59
C ASN A 43 4.76 -1.84 16.18
N THR A 44 5.63 -2.42 15.34
CA THR A 44 7.00 -2.80 15.74
C THR A 44 7.79 -1.57 16.19
N ASN A 45 7.68 -0.45 15.47
CA ASN A 45 8.37 0.80 15.83
C ASN A 45 7.91 1.34 17.20
N VAL A 46 6.60 1.36 17.44
CA VAL A 46 6.03 1.80 18.71
C VAL A 46 6.46 0.87 19.85
N TYR A 47 6.46 -0.46 19.62
CA TYR A 47 6.93 -1.44 20.60
C TYR A 47 8.41 -1.26 20.96
N LEU A 48 9.30 -1.17 19.95
CA LEU A 48 10.75 -1.04 20.17
C LEU A 48 11.12 0.26 20.90
N LYS A 49 10.29 1.29 20.81
CA LYS A 49 10.46 2.55 21.55
C LYS A 49 9.79 2.55 22.94
N GLY A 50 9.19 1.45 23.36
CA GLY A 50 8.56 1.31 24.68
C GLY A 50 7.13 1.86 24.76
N GLY A 51 6.43 1.93 23.63
CA GLY A 51 5.03 2.35 23.55
C GLY A 51 4.03 1.29 24.03
N TYR A 52 2.75 1.52 23.74
CA TYR A 52 1.64 0.70 24.24
C TYR A 52 1.43 -0.63 23.51
N ILE A 53 2.11 -0.85 22.39
CA ILE A 53 2.00 -2.08 21.59
C ILE A 53 2.67 -3.25 22.33
N THR A 54 2.11 -4.45 22.20
CA THR A 54 2.60 -5.65 22.89
C THR A 54 3.29 -6.62 21.93
N LEU A 55 4.14 -7.50 22.45
CA LEU A 55 4.79 -8.55 21.63
C LEU A 55 3.77 -9.50 20.98
N SER A 56 2.65 -9.80 21.65
CA SER A 56 1.57 -10.60 21.06
C SER A 56 0.95 -9.91 19.84
N THR A 57 0.72 -8.59 19.91
CA THR A 57 0.24 -7.82 18.75
C THR A 57 1.22 -7.90 17.57
N ILE A 58 2.54 -7.82 17.83
CA ILE A 58 3.54 -7.99 16.77
C ILE A 58 3.51 -9.41 16.17
N SER A 59 3.29 -10.43 17.01
CA SER A 59 3.16 -11.81 16.54
C SER A 59 1.94 -11.99 15.65
N GLU A 60 0.79 -11.43 16.04
CA GLU A 60 -0.44 -11.45 15.24
C GLU A 60 -0.24 -10.75 13.88
N ASP A 61 0.38 -9.57 13.88
CA ASP A 61 0.69 -8.85 12.64
C ASP A 61 1.59 -9.67 11.70
N ARG A 62 2.59 -10.39 12.25
CA ARG A 62 3.46 -11.28 11.47
C ARG A 62 2.70 -12.43 10.84
N ASP A 63 1.77 -13.02 11.59
CA ASP A 63 0.93 -14.13 11.11
C ASP A 63 -0.03 -13.66 10.00
N GLU A 64 -0.64 -12.47 10.16
CA GLU A 64 -1.48 -11.82 9.14
C GLU A 64 -0.69 -11.56 7.86
N VAL A 65 0.49 -10.94 7.95
CA VAL A 65 1.37 -10.68 6.80
C VAL A 65 1.80 -11.97 6.11
N ALA A 66 2.18 -12.99 6.88
CA ALA A 66 2.58 -14.29 6.34
C ALA A 66 1.41 -15.00 5.64
N ALA A 67 0.18 -14.86 6.15
CA ALA A 67 -1.02 -15.40 5.51
C ALA A 67 -1.32 -14.67 4.19
N SER A 68 -1.28 -13.34 4.19
CA SER A 68 -1.50 -12.52 2.99
C SER A 68 -0.47 -12.82 1.90
N LEU A 69 0.81 -12.98 2.26
CA LEU A 69 1.84 -13.35 1.29
C LEU A 69 1.59 -14.74 0.66
N ARG A 70 1.12 -15.72 1.44
CA ARG A 70 0.74 -17.05 0.91
C ARG A 70 -0.46 -16.93 -0.05
N SER A 71 -1.43 -16.08 0.26
CA SER A 71 -2.58 -15.80 -0.62
C SER A 71 -2.12 -15.20 -1.94
N LEU A 72 -1.26 -14.18 -1.89
CA LEU A 72 -0.69 -13.55 -3.08
C LEU A 72 0.10 -14.55 -3.95
N HIS A 73 0.90 -15.42 -3.33
CA HIS A 73 1.61 -16.48 -4.05
C HIS A 73 0.66 -17.50 -4.72
N HIS A 74 -0.48 -17.78 -4.09
CA HIS A 74 -1.48 -18.67 -4.67
C HIS A 74 -2.13 -18.01 -5.90
N ASN A 75 -2.57 -16.75 -5.76
CA ASN A 75 -3.25 -16.02 -6.83
C ASN A 75 -2.35 -15.73 -8.02
N PHE A 76 -1.04 -15.56 -7.79
CA PHE A 76 -0.04 -15.50 -8.84
C PHE A 76 -0.11 -16.69 -9.83
N LYS A 77 -0.35 -17.91 -9.32
CA LYS A 77 -0.49 -19.11 -10.16
C LYS A 77 -1.76 -19.11 -11.00
N ILE A 78 -2.79 -18.40 -10.55
CA ILE A 78 -4.09 -18.29 -11.23
C ILE A 78 -3.98 -17.30 -12.39
N VAL A 79 -3.38 -16.14 -12.14
CA VAL A 79 -3.26 -15.07 -13.13
C VAL A 79 -2.17 -15.30 -14.18
N GLY A 80 -1.30 -16.30 -13.98
CA GLY A 80 -0.32 -16.74 -14.97
C GLY A 80 0.77 -15.71 -15.29
N PHE A 81 0.96 -14.73 -14.40
CA PHE A 81 1.93 -13.66 -14.55
C PHE A 81 3.37 -14.22 -14.39
N LYS A 82 4.36 -13.65 -15.09
CA LYS A 82 5.77 -14.09 -15.00
C LYS A 82 6.59 -13.08 -14.18
N VAL A 83 6.71 -13.33 -12.89
CA VAL A 83 7.47 -12.55 -11.89
C VAL A 83 8.40 -13.49 -11.11
N ASP A 84 8.77 -14.62 -11.72
CA ASP A 84 9.28 -15.79 -10.99
C ASP A 84 10.46 -15.48 -10.04
N ASP A 85 11.23 -14.43 -10.31
CA ASP A 85 12.34 -14.02 -9.44
C ASP A 85 11.99 -12.89 -8.43
N GLU A 86 11.17 -11.89 -8.78
CA GLU A 86 10.95 -10.73 -7.89
C GLU A 86 10.08 -11.09 -6.69
N PHE A 87 9.05 -11.93 -6.87
CA PHE A 87 8.18 -12.35 -5.76
C PHE A 87 8.89 -13.33 -4.82
N ALA A 88 9.68 -14.25 -5.38
CA ALA A 88 10.51 -15.15 -4.58
C ALA A 88 11.53 -14.35 -3.75
N THR A 89 12.14 -13.33 -4.36
CA THR A 89 13.05 -12.40 -3.68
C THR A 89 12.33 -11.63 -2.56
N LEU A 90 11.14 -11.10 -2.82
CA LEU A 90 10.32 -10.41 -1.81
C LEU A 90 10.02 -11.30 -0.60
N ASN A 91 9.61 -12.54 -0.84
CA ASN A 91 9.34 -13.51 0.21
C ASN A 91 10.59 -13.83 1.04
N LEU A 92 11.74 -14.03 0.38
CA LEU A 92 13.02 -14.26 1.06
C LEU A 92 13.46 -13.06 1.91
N TYR A 93 13.30 -11.83 1.39
CA TYR A 93 13.59 -10.61 2.14
C TYR A 93 12.68 -10.46 3.35
N MET A 94 11.38 -10.74 3.22
CA MET A 94 10.44 -10.67 4.32
C MET A 94 10.77 -11.68 5.44
N GLN A 95 11.08 -12.92 5.07
CA GLN A 95 11.51 -13.95 6.02
C GLN A 95 12.79 -13.54 6.74
N SER A 96 13.81 -13.16 5.97
CA SER A 96 15.10 -12.73 6.52
C SER A 96 14.95 -11.53 7.45
N LEU A 97 14.13 -10.55 7.09
CA LEU A 97 13.90 -9.37 7.91
C LEU A 97 13.18 -9.73 9.22
N ASN A 98 12.18 -10.61 9.19
CA ASN A 98 11.48 -11.04 10.39
C ASN A 98 12.40 -11.79 11.37
N ASP A 99 13.39 -12.52 10.86
CA ASP A 99 14.37 -13.25 11.67
C ASP A 99 15.34 -12.30 12.39
N VAL A 100 15.77 -11.21 11.72
CA VAL A 100 16.80 -10.29 12.26
C VAL A 100 16.24 -9.00 12.86
N ALA A 101 14.95 -8.69 12.67
CA ALA A 101 14.35 -7.42 13.08
C ALA A 101 14.48 -7.11 14.58
N ALA A 102 14.57 -8.16 15.42
CA ALA A 102 14.77 -8.01 16.86
C ALA A 102 16.21 -7.59 17.24
N ASP A 103 17.17 -7.87 16.38
CA ASP A 103 18.60 -7.57 16.57
C ASP A 103 19.02 -6.26 15.91
N LEU A 104 18.20 -5.73 15.00
CA LEU A 104 18.40 -4.45 14.34
C LEU A 104 17.93 -3.29 15.23
N ASN A 105 18.58 -2.13 15.08
CA ASN A 105 18.07 -0.91 15.71
C ASN A 105 16.73 -0.49 15.06
N THR A 106 15.91 0.24 15.83
CA THR A 106 14.56 0.64 15.46
C THR A 106 14.46 1.34 14.10
N MET A 107 15.36 2.27 13.80
CA MET A 107 15.37 3.01 12.53
C MET A 107 15.66 2.09 11.35
N THR A 108 16.70 1.25 11.47
CA THR A 108 17.07 0.30 10.43
C THR A 108 15.93 -0.69 10.17
N THR A 109 15.28 -1.22 11.22
CA THR A 109 14.10 -2.07 11.08
C THR A 109 12.96 -1.36 10.35
N PHE A 110 12.67 -0.10 10.72
CA PHE A 110 11.63 0.69 10.08
C PHE A 110 11.88 0.90 8.59
N GLN A 111 13.11 1.29 8.23
CA GLN A 111 13.52 1.51 6.85
C GLN A 111 13.50 0.22 6.03
N ALA A 112 13.96 -0.89 6.59
CA ALA A 112 13.93 -2.19 5.92
C ALA A 112 12.50 -2.62 5.55
N TYR A 113 11.54 -2.48 6.46
CA TYR A 113 10.13 -2.73 6.14
C TYR A 113 9.57 -1.72 5.13
N SER A 114 10.01 -0.45 5.18
CA SER A 114 9.59 0.57 4.20
C SER A 114 10.09 0.25 2.78
N LEU A 115 11.31 -0.26 2.66
CA LEU A 115 11.85 -0.75 1.39
C LEU A 115 11.06 -1.96 0.90
N LEU A 116 10.75 -2.91 1.78
CA LEU A 116 9.94 -4.08 1.44
C LEU A 116 8.55 -3.67 0.90
N ILE A 117 7.88 -2.71 1.54
CA ILE A 117 6.59 -2.18 1.10
C ILE A 117 6.72 -1.50 -0.27
N LYS A 118 7.78 -0.73 -0.50
CA LYS A 118 8.04 -0.11 -1.80
C LYS A 118 8.20 -1.15 -2.92
N GLU A 119 8.91 -2.24 -2.66
CA GLU A 119 9.03 -3.34 -3.62
C GLU A 119 7.69 -4.04 -3.88
N MET A 120 6.85 -4.23 -2.84
CA MET A 120 5.49 -4.75 -3.00
C MET A 120 4.64 -3.88 -3.93
N ILE A 121 4.67 -2.56 -3.71
CA ILE A 121 3.95 -1.59 -4.56
C ILE A 121 4.49 -1.65 -5.98
N SER A 122 5.81 -1.64 -6.17
CA SER A 122 6.42 -1.68 -7.51
C SER A 122 6.07 -2.96 -8.29
N ILE A 123 6.07 -4.11 -7.63
CA ILE A 123 5.58 -5.36 -8.24
C ILE A 123 4.13 -5.21 -8.64
N GLY A 124 3.29 -4.66 -7.76
CA GLY A 124 1.89 -4.38 -8.03
C GLY A 124 1.66 -3.47 -9.25
N GLU A 125 2.45 -2.42 -9.41
CA GLU A 125 2.41 -1.52 -10.57
C GLU A 125 2.77 -2.22 -11.87
N LYS A 126 3.83 -3.04 -11.88
CA LYS A 126 4.22 -3.84 -13.07
C LYS A 126 3.11 -4.80 -13.47
N VAL A 127 2.56 -5.51 -12.48
CA VAL A 127 1.46 -6.45 -12.69
C VAL A 127 0.24 -5.72 -13.26
N GLN A 128 -0.11 -4.57 -12.70
CA GLN A 128 -1.21 -3.75 -13.16
C GLN A 128 -1.06 -3.36 -14.63
N VAL A 129 0.13 -2.89 -15.04
CA VAL A 129 0.39 -2.55 -16.43
C VAL A 129 0.16 -3.75 -17.34
N ASP A 130 0.74 -4.89 -17.01
CA ASP A 130 0.65 -6.08 -17.85
C ASP A 130 -0.77 -6.68 -17.88
N PHE A 131 -1.54 -6.52 -16.81
CA PHE A 131 -2.93 -6.99 -16.74
C PHE A 131 -3.91 -6.15 -17.53
N PHE A 132 -3.69 -4.84 -17.59
CA PHE A 132 -4.67 -3.91 -18.14
C PHE A 132 -4.23 -3.24 -19.45
N MET A 133 -3.02 -3.49 -19.96
CA MET A 133 -2.48 -2.83 -21.17
C MET A 133 -3.38 -2.92 -22.42
N ASP A 134 -4.11 -4.01 -22.58
CA ASP A 134 -4.99 -4.26 -23.73
C ASP A 134 -6.49 -4.10 -23.37
N GLU A 135 -6.81 -3.65 -22.15
CA GLU A 135 -8.18 -3.43 -21.67
C GLU A 135 -8.70 -2.04 -22.07
N LEU A 136 -9.95 -1.71 -21.71
CA LEU A 136 -10.53 -0.41 -22.00
C LEU A 136 -9.76 0.73 -21.29
N GLU A 137 -9.81 1.94 -21.87
CA GLU A 137 -9.17 3.12 -21.29
C GLU A 137 -9.61 3.36 -19.84
N LEU A 138 -10.89 3.16 -19.54
CA LEU A 138 -11.43 3.23 -18.19
C LEU A 138 -10.68 2.28 -17.26
N ASP A 139 -10.62 0.99 -17.59
CA ASP A 139 -10.01 -0.04 -16.74
C ASP A 139 -8.52 0.21 -16.51
N GLN A 140 -7.82 0.67 -17.56
CA GLN A 140 -6.43 1.09 -17.48
C GLN A 140 -6.23 2.22 -16.48
N ARG A 141 -7.07 3.26 -16.55
CA ARG A 141 -6.95 4.44 -15.69
C ARG A 141 -7.36 4.15 -14.25
N VAL A 142 -8.47 3.45 -14.05
CA VAL A 142 -8.98 3.05 -12.74
C VAL A 142 -7.95 2.18 -12.01
N SER A 143 -7.48 1.11 -12.66
CA SER A 143 -6.47 0.21 -12.07
C SER A 143 -5.12 0.92 -11.86
N SER A 144 -4.74 1.85 -12.74
CA SER A 144 -3.53 2.67 -12.57
C SER A 144 -3.61 3.56 -11.34
N ILE A 145 -4.75 4.23 -11.09
CA ILE A 145 -4.94 5.06 -9.89
C ILE A 145 -4.81 4.23 -8.61
N MET A 146 -5.40 3.03 -8.59
CA MET A 146 -5.33 2.11 -7.46
C MET A 146 -3.88 1.80 -7.07
N MET A 147 -3.02 1.51 -8.06
CA MET A 147 -1.65 1.04 -7.80
C MET A 147 -0.60 2.15 -7.74
N LYS A 148 -0.73 3.19 -8.56
CA LYS A 148 0.30 4.25 -8.73
C LYS A 148 0.01 5.54 -7.97
N ASN A 149 -1.19 5.68 -7.39
CA ASN A 149 -1.56 6.88 -6.64
C ASN A 149 -2.04 6.54 -5.23
N ILE A 150 -2.99 5.61 -5.11
CA ILE A 150 -3.59 5.26 -3.83
C ILE A 150 -2.59 4.53 -2.94
N LEU A 151 -1.98 3.44 -3.40
CA LEU A 151 -1.02 2.68 -2.58
C LEU A 151 0.22 3.50 -2.17
N PRO A 152 0.90 4.26 -3.06
CA PRO A 152 1.98 5.15 -2.67
C PRO A 152 1.58 6.14 -1.57
N LEU A 153 0.40 6.78 -1.71
CA LEU A 153 -0.11 7.70 -0.69
C LEU A 153 -0.34 6.99 0.65
N THR A 154 -0.93 5.79 0.66
CA THR A 154 -1.08 5.02 1.91
C THR A 154 0.28 4.71 2.55
N GLU A 155 1.32 4.49 1.75
CA GLU A 155 2.64 4.20 2.27
C GLU A 155 3.29 5.43 2.92
N GLN A 156 3.17 6.63 2.33
CA GLN A 156 3.69 7.82 3.01
C GLN A 156 2.91 8.11 4.30
N LEU A 157 1.59 7.98 4.29
CA LEU A 157 0.77 8.09 5.49
C LEU A 157 1.13 7.01 6.53
N GLY A 158 1.41 5.79 6.08
CA GLY A 158 1.85 4.67 6.89
C GLY A 158 3.22 4.93 7.53
N LYS A 159 4.15 5.54 6.80
CA LYS A 159 5.45 5.98 7.32
C LYS A 159 5.27 7.04 8.39
N LEU A 160 4.52 8.10 8.09
CA LEU A 160 4.24 9.20 9.04
C LEU A 160 3.55 8.69 10.31
N ARG A 161 2.54 7.83 10.17
CA ARG A 161 1.85 7.18 11.28
C ARG A 161 2.80 6.37 12.14
N GLY A 162 3.49 5.40 11.54
CA GLY A 162 4.33 4.46 12.28
C GLY A 162 5.56 5.15 12.90
N PHE A 163 6.22 5.99 12.10
CA PHE A 163 7.42 6.70 12.50
C PHE A 163 7.12 7.80 13.52
N GLY A 164 6.13 8.64 13.23
CA GLY A 164 5.71 9.73 14.10
C GLY A 164 5.13 9.25 15.43
N ALA A 165 4.39 8.15 15.45
CA ALA A 165 3.96 7.53 16.71
C ALA A 165 5.15 7.07 17.55
N GLY A 166 6.15 6.44 16.93
CA GLY A 166 7.38 6.09 17.62
C GLY A 166 8.11 7.32 18.20
N ALA A 167 8.26 8.39 17.41
CA ALA A 167 8.83 9.64 17.89
C ALA A 167 8.02 10.25 19.06
N ALA A 168 6.69 10.17 19.03
CA ALA A 168 5.83 10.63 20.11
C ALA A 168 6.05 9.88 21.43
N VAL A 169 6.42 8.59 21.39
CA VAL A 169 6.75 7.81 22.60
C VAL A 169 8.00 8.39 23.29
N CYS A 170 9.04 8.67 22.51
CA CYS A 170 10.31 9.16 23.04
C CYS A 170 10.26 10.63 23.48
N ARG A 171 9.21 11.38 23.11
CA ARG A 171 9.03 12.84 23.34
C ARG A 171 10.11 13.74 22.77
N GLU A 172 11.15 13.15 22.19
CA GLU A 172 12.20 13.80 21.45
C GLU A 172 12.37 13.08 20.12
N CYS A 173 12.46 13.86 19.05
CA CYS A 173 12.76 13.40 17.71
C CYS A 173 14.20 13.78 17.41
N ALA A 174 15.07 12.80 17.17
CA ALA A 174 16.47 13.03 16.83
C ALA A 174 16.60 13.72 15.46
N GLU A 175 17.76 14.31 15.17
CA GLU A 175 17.94 15.14 13.97
C GLU A 175 17.73 14.35 12.66
N ASP A 176 18.24 13.12 12.61
CA ASP A 176 18.02 12.17 11.52
C ASP A 176 16.53 11.79 11.38
N GLU A 177 15.83 11.59 12.49
CA GLU A 177 14.40 11.31 12.52
C GLU A 177 13.57 12.48 11.97
N ARG A 178 13.96 13.73 12.27
CA ARG A 178 13.31 14.93 11.72
C ARG A 178 13.53 15.04 10.21
N TYR A 179 14.74 14.72 9.74
CA TYR A 179 15.03 14.69 8.31
C TYR A 179 14.11 13.71 7.57
N TYR A 180 13.96 12.48 8.08
CA TYR A 180 13.05 11.50 7.47
C TYR A 180 11.58 11.91 7.56
N LEU A 181 11.15 12.51 8.67
CA LEU A 181 9.79 13.04 8.78
C LEU A 181 9.50 14.11 7.74
N GLN A 182 10.44 15.05 7.52
CA GLN A 182 10.29 16.07 6.48
C GLN A 182 10.16 15.44 5.10
N GLU A 183 11.05 14.50 4.77
CA GLU A 183 11.01 13.79 3.48
C GLU A 183 9.65 13.09 3.27
N TYR A 184 9.12 12.46 4.32
CA TYR A 184 7.83 11.79 4.25
C TYR A 184 6.66 12.77 4.14
N ILE A 185 6.72 13.93 4.78
CA ILE A 185 5.73 15.00 4.64
C ILE A 185 5.72 15.51 3.19
N ASP A 186 6.89 15.84 2.64
CA ASP A 186 7.02 16.40 1.30
C ASP A 186 6.50 15.40 0.25
N THR A 187 6.89 14.13 0.39
CA THR A 187 6.43 13.06 -0.51
C THR A 187 4.92 12.81 -0.35
N ALA A 188 4.38 12.82 0.87
CA ALA A 188 2.95 12.67 1.10
C ALA A 188 2.13 13.81 0.46
N LEU A 189 2.62 15.05 0.50
CA LEU A 189 1.97 16.19 -0.15
C LEU A 189 1.96 16.04 -1.68
N GLU A 190 3.07 15.56 -2.26
CA GLU A 190 3.16 15.27 -3.69
C GLU A 190 2.21 14.15 -4.10
N ASP A 191 2.26 13.00 -3.41
CA ASP A 191 1.40 11.84 -3.66
C ASP A 191 -0.08 12.21 -3.51
N LEU A 192 -0.44 13.00 -2.48
CA LEU A 192 -1.80 13.49 -2.26
C LEU A 192 -2.28 14.39 -3.41
N ARG A 193 -1.42 15.30 -3.88
CA ARG A 193 -1.76 16.20 -4.98
C ARG A 193 -2.02 15.40 -6.25
N THR A 194 -1.14 14.45 -6.58
CA THR A 194 -1.29 13.60 -7.76
C THR A 194 -2.54 12.73 -7.65
N PHE A 195 -2.77 12.07 -6.52
CA PHE A 195 -3.97 11.28 -6.26
C PHE A 195 -5.26 12.08 -6.46
N VAL A 196 -5.37 13.27 -5.85
CA VAL A 196 -6.57 14.11 -6.00
C VAL A 196 -6.76 14.56 -7.45
N LEU A 197 -5.68 14.93 -8.15
CA LEU A 197 -5.75 15.35 -9.54
C LEU A 197 -6.27 14.22 -10.44
N GLU A 198 -5.69 13.03 -10.32
CA GLU A 198 -6.06 11.86 -11.12
C GLU A 198 -7.50 11.40 -10.85
N MET A 199 -7.92 11.36 -9.58
CA MET A 199 -9.32 11.03 -9.23
C MET A 199 -10.31 12.03 -9.81
N LYS A 200 -10.02 13.33 -9.74
CA LYS A 200 -10.90 14.36 -10.31
C LYS A 200 -10.95 14.30 -11.83
N SER A 201 -9.80 14.05 -12.47
CA SER A 201 -9.76 13.85 -13.92
C SER A 201 -10.60 12.65 -14.33
N LEU A 202 -10.46 11.52 -13.61
CA LEU A 202 -11.22 10.31 -13.93
C LEU A 202 -12.72 10.50 -13.71
N ALA A 203 -13.12 11.14 -12.61
CA ALA A 203 -14.52 11.46 -12.36
C ALA A 203 -15.11 12.47 -13.36
N GLY A 204 -14.30 13.40 -13.88
CA GLY A 204 -14.72 14.33 -14.92
C GLY A 204 -14.94 13.66 -16.27
N ASP A 205 -14.12 12.66 -16.61
CA ASP A 205 -14.21 11.93 -17.87
C ASP A 205 -15.31 10.86 -17.86
N PHE A 206 -15.62 10.28 -16.69
CA PHE A 206 -16.64 9.24 -16.50
C PHE A 206 -17.61 9.59 -15.36
N PRO A 207 -18.36 10.70 -15.46
CA PRO A 207 -19.16 11.23 -14.36
C PRO A 207 -20.27 10.27 -13.88
N GLU A 208 -20.76 9.38 -14.73
CA GLU A 208 -21.79 8.40 -14.39
C GLU A 208 -21.33 7.31 -13.42
N LEU A 209 -20.01 7.12 -13.26
CA LEU A 209 -19.43 6.10 -12.37
C LEU A 209 -19.15 6.62 -10.96
N TYR A 210 -19.21 7.93 -10.74
CA TYR A 210 -18.85 8.56 -9.48
C TYR A 210 -20.04 9.33 -8.89
N SER A 211 -20.00 9.57 -7.58
CA SER A 211 -21.00 10.42 -6.93
C SER A 211 -20.83 11.89 -7.35
N ASP A 212 -21.93 12.60 -7.49
CA ASP A 212 -21.94 14.05 -7.82
C ASP A 212 -21.13 14.92 -6.82
N ASP A 213 -20.89 14.40 -5.61
CA ASP A 213 -20.17 15.07 -4.53
C ASP A 213 -18.70 14.61 -4.37
N ILE A 214 -18.17 13.80 -5.30
CA ILE A 214 -16.80 13.26 -5.23
C ILE A 214 -15.74 14.35 -5.05
N ASP A 215 -15.92 15.50 -5.72
CA ASP A 215 -15.04 16.66 -5.60
C ASP A 215 -15.01 17.24 -4.18
N ALA A 216 -16.18 17.34 -3.53
CA ALA A 216 -16.28 17.82 -2.16
C ALA A 216 -15.63 16.84 -1.18
N HIS A 217 -15.83 15.54 -1.38
CA HIS A 217 -15.18 14.49 -0.61
C HIS A 217 -13.66 14.51 -0.74
N LEU A 218 -13.13 14.62 -1.97
CA LEU A 218 -11.69 14.72 -2.23
C LEU A 218 -11.06 15.98 -1.61
N ASN A 219 -11.75 17.12 -1.70
CA ASN A 219 -11.27 18.37 -1.07
C ASN A 219 -11.24 18.26 0.47
N LEU A 220 -12.28 17.69 1.07
CA LEU A 220 -12.33 17.46 2.52
C LEU A 220 -11.23 16.49 2.96
N TYR A 221 -11.04 15.39 2.23
CA TYR A 221 -9.98 14.43 2.49
C TYR A 221 -8.59 15.09 2.39
N GLN A 222 -8.34 15.88 1.34
CA GLN A 222 -7.10 16.62 1.18
C GLN A 222 -6.83 17.57 2.36
N SER A 223 -7.85 18.26 2.86
CA SER A 223 -7.73 19.12 4.06
C SER A 223 -7.31 18.29 5.27
N ARG A 224 -7.97 17.16 5.52
CA ARG A 224 -7.67 16.29 6.68
C ARG A 224 -6.25 15.72 6.64
N VAL A 225 -5.76 15.35 5.45
CA VAL A 225 -4.37 14.92 5.30
C VAL A 225 -3.42 16.07 5.62
N ARG A 226 -3.64 17.26 5.06
CA ARG A 226 -2.80 18.45 5.36
C ARG A 226 -2.80 18.80 6.84
N ASP A 227 -3.94 18.73 7.51
CA ASP A 227 -4.04 18.98 8.96
C ASP A 227 -3.20 17.97 9.76
N TYR A 228 -3.19 16.70 9.34
CA TYR A 228 -2.36 15.67 9.95
C TYR A 228 -0.87 15.88 9.68
N LEU A 229 -0.48 16.28 8.48
CA LEU A 229 0.92 16.61 8.16
C LEU A 229 1.41 17.82 8.97
N GLN A 230 0.58 18.84 9.11
CA GLN A 230 0.89 19.98 9.96
C GLN A 230 0.99 19.59 11.44
N LEU A 231 0.19 18.62 11.90
CA LEU A 231 0.32 18.05 13.23
C LEU A 231 1.70 17.39 13.42
N VAL A 232 2.16 16.62 12.44
CA VAL A 232 3.50 16.00 12.45
C VAL A 232 4.57 17.06 12.59
N GLU A 233 4.56 18.06 11.71
CA GLU A 233 5.54 19.16 11.67
C GLU A 233 5.58 19.92 13.01
N LEU A 234 4.43 20.48 13.44
CA LEU A 234 4.36 21.36 14.61
C LEU A 234 4.63 20.63 15.94
N LYS A 235 4.31 19.34 16.02
CA LYS A 235 4.37 18.60 17.30
C LYS A 235 5.60 17.73 17.44
N LEU A 236 6.15 17.20 16.36
CA LEU A 236 7.29 16.29 16.40
C LEU A 236 8.59 16.97 15.99
N MET A 237 8.54 18.01 15.15
CA MET A 237 9.74 18.64 14.60
C MET A 237 10.08 19.96 15.29
N ASP A 238 9.08 20.82 15.54
CA ASP A 238 9.29 22.17 16.08
C ASP A 238 9.55 22.22 17.59
N GLY A 239 9.45 21.09 18.30
CA GLY A 239 9.73 21.03 19.75
C GLY A 239 8.77 21.85 20.62
N ASN A 240 7.65 22.31 20.07
CA ASN A 240 6.61 23.01 20.83
C ASN A 240 5.90 22.01 21.75
N ASP A 241 6.44 21.87 22.96
CA ASP A 241 6.11 21.03 24.11
C ASP A 241 4.59 20.82 24.35
N ARG A 242 3.96 20.04 23.47
CA ARG A 242 2.62 19.51 23.67
C ARG A 242 2.77 18.01 23.65
N LYS A 243 2.52 17.39 24.82
CA LYS A 243 2.33 15.95 24.93
C LYS A 243 1.39 15.50 23.81
N ILE A 244 1.93 14.78 22.83
CA ILE A 244 1.12 14.06 21.86
C ILE A 244 0.75 12.74 22.54
N ASP A 245 -0.53 12.44 22.55
CA ASP A 245 -0.95 11.08 22.87
C ASP A 245 -0.60 10.18 21.67
N THR A 246 0.31 9.23 21.89
CA THR A 246 0.79 8.33 20.83
C THR A 246 -0.34 7.51 20.22
N TYR A 247 -1.33 7.12 21.02
CA TYR A 247 -2.47 6.34 20.53
C TYR A 247 -3.34 7.20 19.63
N ASP A 248 -3.69 8.42 20.04
CA ASP A 248 -4.48 9.35 19.23
C ASP A 248 -3.77 9.71 17.91
N PHE A 249 -2.45 9.93 17.95
CA PHE A 249 -1.65 10.20 16.75
C PHE A 249 -1.66 9.02 15.78
N PHE A 250 -1.45 7.81 16.29
CA PHE A 250 -1.47 6.59 15.49
C PHE A 250 -2.86 6.31 14.89
N SER A 251 -3.92 6.56 15.68
CA SER A 251 -5.31 6.38 15.25
C SER A 251 -5.72 7.37 14.18
N GLN A 252 -5.26 8.64 14.25
CA GLN A 252 -5.51 9.64 13.21
C GLN A 252 -4.88 9.23 11.87
N GLY A 253 -3.61 8.80 11.89
CA GLY A 253 -2.94 8.30 10.68
C GLY A 253 -3.65 7.08 10.09
N THR A 254 -4.11 6.15 10.95
CA THR A 254 -4.88 4.97 10.51
C THR A 254 -6.20 5.37 9.84
N SER A 255 -6.94 6.30 10.43
CA SER A 255 -8.19 6.81 9.84
C SER A 255 -8.00 7.45 8.47
N LEU A 256 -6.86 8.11 8.24
CA LEU A 256 -6.53 8.66 6.92
C LEU A 256 -6.22 7.57 5.90
N ILE A 257 -5.46 6.53 6.29
CA ILE A 257 -5.20 5.37 5.43
C ILE A 257 -6.53 4.68 5.07
N ASP A 258 -7.41 4.45 6.05
CA ASP A 258 -8.73 3.85 5.82
C ASP A 258 -9.57 4.69 4.85
N GLN A 259 -9.50 6.03 4.96
CA GLN A 259 -10.15 6.93 4.01
C GLN A 259 -9.54 6.85 2.61
N THR A 260 -8.22 6.72 2.49
CA THR A 260 -7.54 6.50 1.20
C THR A 260 -8.01 5.19 0.56
N LEU A 261 -8.10 4.11 1.35
CA LEU A 261 -8.50 2.78 0.88
C LEU A 261 -9.97 2.72 0.45
N LYS A 262 -10.85 3.58 0.98
CA LYS A 262 -12.24 3.69 0.45
C LYS A 262 -12.27 4.10 -1.02
N TYR A 263 -11.32 4.92 -1.48
CA TYR A 263 -11.19 5.24 -2.90
C TYR A 263 -10.62 4.07 -3.70
N TYR A 264 -9.79 3.21 -3.08
CA TYR A 264 -9.38 1.96 -3.69
C TYR A 264 -10.60 1.07 -3.93
N ASP A 265 -11.41 0.85 -2.89
CA ASP A 265 -12.56 -0.06 -2.94
C ASP A 265 -13.63 0.46 -3.91
N MET A 266 -13.83 1.78 -3.99
CA MET A 266 -14.68 2.40 -5.01
C MET A 266 -14.22 2.06 -6.43
N ASN A 267 -12.92 2.23 -6.71
CA ASN A 267 -12.34 1.91 -8.01
C ASN A 267 -12.36 0.39 -8.30
N GLU A 268 -12.20 -0.43 -7.26
CA GLU A 268 -12.33 -1.89 -7.38
C GLU A 268 -13.74 -2.29 -7.82
N ILE A 269 -14.79 -1.64 -7.29
CA ILE A 269 -16.18 -1.87 -7.71
C ILE A 269 -16.36 -1.49 -9.18
N ILE A 270 -15.85 -0.33 -9.59
CA ILE A 270 -15.94 0.13 -10.99
C ILE A 270 -15.33 -0.88 -11.97
N LEU A 271 -14.20 -1.52 -11.62
CA LEU A 271 -13.57 -2.53 -12.48
C LEU A 271 -14.35 -3.85 -12.58
N ARG A 272 -15.25 -4.13 -11.63
CA ARG A 272 -16.00 -5.40 -11.57
C ARG A 272 -17.36 -5.32 -12.27
N ASP A 273 -17.88 -4.11 -12.47
CA ASP A 273 -19.16 -3.84 -13.12
C ASP A 273 -19.05 -3.85 -14.66
#